data_AF-A0AAJ4ID06-F1
#
_entry.id   AF-A0AAJ4ID06-F1
#
_cell.length_a   1.000
_cell.length_b   1.000
_cell.length_c   1.000
_cell.angle_alpha   90.00
_cell.angle_beta   90.00
_cell.angle_gamma   90.00
#
_symmetry.space_group_name_H-M   'P 1'
#
loop_
_entity.id
_entity.type
_entity.pdbx_description
1 polymer ?
#
loop_
_entity_poly.entity_id
_entity_poly.type
_entity_poly.pdbx_seq_one_letter_code
_entity_poly.pdbx_strand_id
1 'polypeptide(L)'
;MTDILYPLEAEVTLVTSFQDADPMGVIYHGNYFRFFEEARRVMMEKIDYGYLKMTESGFMWPVIDVQVKYVRAIAFNHPIRVKARLTEWENRLRVHYEIYDAQTGQRMTKGHTTQVAVGIEDKEMRLASPAALLERVAQWHQHGKYQC
;
A
#
# COMPACT_ATOMS: atom_id res chain seq x y z
N MET A 1 -13.77 13.56 14.91
CA MET A 1 -13.23 12.98 13.66
C MET A 1 -13.20 14.11 12.65
N THR A 2 -12.01 14.49 12.18
CA THR A 2 -11.86 15.47 11.11
C THR A 2 -12.40 14.87 9.81
N ASP A 3 -13.26 15.59 9.10
CA ASP A 3 -13.76 15.13 7.81
C ASP A 3 -12.60 14.92 6.80
N ILE A 4 -12.58 13.77 6.14
CA ILE A 4 -11.58 13.46 5.11
C ILE A 4 -12.09 14.02 3.78
N LEU A 5 -11.56 15.17 3.35
CA LEU A 5 -11.92 15.78 2.07
C LEU A 5 -11.24 15.06 0.89
N TYR A 6 -9.98 14.65 1.08
CA TYR A 6 -9.19 13.98 0.06
C TYR A 6 -8.63 12.66 0.60
N PRO A 7 -9.21 11.49 0.27
CA PRO A 7 -8.65 10.22 0.72
C PRO A 7 -7.24 10.01 0.15
N LEU A 8 -6.33 9.43 0.95
CA LEU A 8 -5.02 9.02 0.45
C LEU A 8 -5.14 7.66 -0.26
N GLU A 9 -5.08 7.72 -1.58
CA GLU A 9 -5.17 6.54 -2.46
C GLU A 9 -4.34 6.73 -3.72
N ALA A 10 -3.95 5.62 -4.36
CA ALA A 10 -3.30 5.60 -5.66
C ALA A 10 -3.76 4.40 -6.48
N GLU A 11 -3.64 4.51 -7.80
CA GLU A 11 -3.81 3.40 -8.73
C GLU A 11 -2.59 3.34 -9.64
N VAL A 12 -2.08 2.13 -9.86
CA VAL A 12 -1.02 1.85 -10.83
C VAL A 12 -1.50 0.79 -11.81
N THR A 13 -1.03 0.88 -13.05
CA THR A 13 -1.23 -0.17 -14.05
C THR A 13 0.07 -0.95 -14.22
N LEU A 14 0.01 -2.27 -14.07
CA LEU A 14 1.15 -3.17 -14.19
C LEU A 14 0.83 -4.27 -15.21
N VAL A 15 1.86 -4.81 -15.85
CA VAL A 15 1.74 -6.05 -16.65
C VAL A 15 2.43 -7.15 -15.86
N THR A 16 1.71 -8.24 -15.60
CA THR A 16 2.31 -9.40 -14.92
C THR A 16 3.36 -10.06 -15.81
N SER A 17 4.39 -10.63 -15.20
CA SER A 17 5.50 -11.27 -15.91
C SER A 17 5.46 -12.79 -15.78
N PHE A 18 6.18 -13.50 -16.63
CA PHE A 18 6.33 -14.97 -16.51
C PHE A 18 6.94 -15.36 -15.15
N GLN A 19 7.83 -14.53 -14.61
CA GLN A 19 8.48 -14.75 -13.31
C GLN A 19 7.50 -14.65 -12.14
N ASP A 20 6.33 -14.03 -12.35
CA ASP A 20 5.30 -13.94 -11.33
C ASP A 20 4.47 -15.23 -11.24
N ALA A 21 4.47 -16.09 -12.27
CA ALA A 21 3.61 -17.25 -12.37
C ALA A 21 4.17 -18.50 -11.67
N ASP A 22 3.27 -19.39 -11.24
CA ASP A 22 3.59 -20.73 -10.76
C ASP A 22 3.23 -21.81 -11.81
N PRO A 23 3.55 -23.10 -11.57
CA PRO A 23 3.26 -24.18 -12.51
C PRO A 23 1.78 -24.38 -12.87
N MET A 24 0.83 -23.74 -12.15
CA MET A 24 -0.60 -23.78 -12.49
C MET A 24 -0.96 -22.78 -13.60
N GLY A 25 0.01 -21.99 -14.10
CA GLY A 25 -0.20 -21.03 -15.18
C GLY A 25 -0.85 -19.72 -14.74
N VAL A 26 -0.87 -19.47 -13.44
CA VAL A 26 -1.45 -18.26 -12.82
C VAL A 26 -0.40 -17.61 -11.92
N ILE A 27 -0.62 -16.36 -11.55
CA ILE A 27 0.31 -15.66 -10.66
C ILE A 27 0.39 -16.37 -9.31
N TYR A 28 1.61 -16.69 -8.89
CA TYR A 28 1.90 -17.24 -7.57
C TYR A 28 1.39 -16.30 -6.49
N HIS A 29 0.65 -16.83 -5.52
CA HIS A 29 -0.01 -16.02 -4.48
C HIS A 29 0.95 -15.10 -3.73
N GLY A 30 2.21 -15.51 -3.49
CA GLY A 30 3.21 -14.67 -2.84
C GLY A 30 3.65 -13.45 -3.66
N ASN A 31 3.53 -13.49 -4.99
CA ASN A 31 3.95 -12.38 -5.85
C ASN A 31 2.96 -11.22 -5.88
N TYR A 32 1.75 -11.38 -5.34
CA TYR A 32 0.77 -10.30 -5.22
C TYR A 32 1.25 -9.17 -4.31
N PHE A 33 2.10 -9.47 -3.32
CA PHE A 33 2.64 -8.46 -2.42
C PHE A 33 3.52 -7.44 -3.13
N ARG A 34 4.22 -7.84 -4.20
CA ARG A 34 4.98 -6.93 -5.07
C ARG A 34 4.07 -5.92 -5.75
N PHE A 35 2.89 -6.35 -6.22
CA PHE A 35 1.92 -5.47 -6.85
C PHE A 35 1.32 -4.48 -5.84
N PHE A 36 0.97 -4.98 -4.65
CA PHE A 36 0.47 -4.14 -3.55
C PHE A 36 1.51 -3.11 -3.12
N GLU A 37 2.77 -3.53 -2.98
CA GLU A 37 3.86 -2.66 -2.61
C GLU A 37 4.07 -1.53 -3.61
N GLU A 38 3.99 -1.80 -4.91
CA GLU A 38 4.14 -0.77 -5.93
C GLU A 38 3.03 0.29 -5.86
N ALA A 39 1.77 -0.16 -5.68
CA ALA A 39 0.65 0.76 -5.47
C ALA A 39 0.79 1.55 -4.16
N ARG A 40 1.24 0.90 -3.07
CA ARG A 40 1.52 1.55 -1.78
C ARG A 40 2.65 2.57 -1.92
N ARG A 41 3.74 2.26 -2.64
CA ARG A 41 4.88 3.16 -2.87
C ARG A 41 4.40 4.46 -3.51
N VAL A 42 3.66 4.37 -4.61
CA VAL A 42 3.09 5.54 -5.30
C VAL A 42 2.12 6.30 -4.41
N MET A 43 1.30 5.61 -3.60
CA MET A 43 0.41 6.25 -2.63
C MET A 43 1.19 7.05 -1.58
N MET A 44 2.27 6.48 -1.03
CA MET A 44 3.09 7.14 0.00
C MET A 44 3.95 8.28 -0.55
N GLU A 45 4.34 8.22 -1.82
CA GLU A 45 5.06 9.32 -2.50
C GLU A 45 4.24 10.60 -2.60
N LYS A 46 2.90 10.51 -2.68
CA LYS A 46 2.00 11.68 -2.69
C LYS A 46 2.14 12.58 -1.46
N ILE A 47 2.61 12.02 -0.36
CA ILE A 47 2.81 12.72 0.91
C ILE A 47 4.29 12.85 1.29
N ASP A 48 5.21 12.64 0.33
CA ASP A 48 6.65 12.61 0.58
C ASP A 48 7.03 11.72 1.78
N TYR A 49 6.47 10.51 1.80
CA TYR A 49 6.73 9.52 2.84
C TYR A 49 7.06 8.14 2.26
N GLY A 50 7.85 8.13 1.18
CA GLY A 50 8.47 6.92 0.66
C GLY A 50 9.51 6.32 1.62
N TYR A 51 10.09 5.18 1.27
CA TYR A 51 10.99 4.41 2.16
C TYR A 51 12.20 5.21 2.68
N LEU A 52 12.78 6.08 1.85
CA LEU A 52 13.88 6.97 2.28
C LEU A 52 13.41 7.94 3.36
N LYS A 53 12.24 8.58 3.17
CA LYS A 53 11.64 9.52 4.13
C LYS A 53 11.19 8.85 5.42
N MET A 54 10.74 7.60 5.36
CA MET A 54 10.50 6.79 6.56
C MET A 54 11.81 6.56 7.34
N THR A 55 12.87 6.21 6.64
CA THR A 55 14.19 5.97 7.26
C THR A 55 14.75 7.26 7.87
N GLU A 56 14.67 8.38 7.14
CA GLU A 56 15.07 9.72 7.60
C GLU A 56 14.27 10.18 8.82
N SER A 57 13.00 9.75 8.97
CA SER A 57 12.20 10.06 10.15
C SER A 57 12.56 9.22 11.38
N GLY A 58 13.49 8.27 11.26
CA GLY A 58 13.95 7.40 12.35
C GLY A 58 13.13 6.12 12.53
N PHE A 59 12.22 5.82 11.59
CA PHE A 59 11.28 4.70 11.72
C PHE A 59 11.33 3.73 10.54
N MET A 60 11.23 2.44 10.84
CA MET A 60 10.92 1.40 9.85
C MET A 60 9.48 0.92 10.02
N TRP A 61 8.90 0.38 8.94
CA TRP A 61 7.47 0.03 8.87
C TRP A 61 7.25 -1.41 8.41
N PRO A 62 7.68 -2.41 9.21
CA PRO A 62 7.47 -3.81 8.88
C PRO A 62 5.98 -4.14 8.77
N VAL A 63 5.64 -5.01 7.81
CA VAL A 63 4.30 -5.58 7.71
C VAL A 63 4.13 -6.62 8.82
N ILE A 64 3.14 -6.45 9.67
CA ILE A 64 2.84 -7.34 10.81
C ILE A 64 1.60 -8.21 10.58
N ASP A 65 0.75 -7.84 9.63
CA ASP A 65 -0.46 -8.58 9.30
C ASP A 65 -0.82 -8.36 7.83
N VAL A 66 -1.31 -9.42 7.20
CA VAL A 66 -1.75 -9.41 5.81
C VAL A 66 -2.93 -10.34 5.61
N GLN A 67 -3.93 -9.86 4.87
CA GLN A 67 -5.05 -10.67 4.41
C GLN A 67 -5.20 -10.48 2.90
N VAL A 68 -5.35 -11.57 2.17
CA VAL A 68 -5.61 -11.52 0.72
C VAL A 68 -6.73 -12.50 0.36
N LYS A 69 -7.69 -12.02 -0.42
CA LYS A 69 -8.71 -12.82 -1.08
C LYS A 69 -8.48 -12.79 -2.58
N TYR A 70 -8.05 -13.93 -3.12
CA TYR A 70 -7.91 -14.19 -4.55
C TYR A 70 -9.29 -14.58 -5.12
N VAL A 71 -9.98 -13.62 -5.73
CA VAL A 71 -11.34 -13.82 -6.26
C VAL A 71 -11.30 -14.46 -7.65
N ARG A 72 -10.32 -14.08 -8.46
CA ARG A 72 -10.06 -14.62 -9.80
C ARG A 72 -8.57 -14.81 -9.99
N ALA A 73 -8.21 -15.85 -10.73
CA ALA A 73 -6.83 -16.07 -11.14
C ALA A 73 -6.39 -14.98 -12.12
N ILE A 74 -5.11 -14.62 -12.06
CA ILE A 74 -4.46 -13.68 -12.98
C ILE A 74 -3.45 -14.49 -13.79
N ALA A 75 -3.49 -14.38 -15.12
CA ALA A 75 -2.48 -15.00 -15.99
C ALA A 75 -1.19 -14.16 -16.01
N PHE A 76 -0.09 -14.75 -16.48
CA PHE A 76 1.10 -13.97 -16.83
C PHE A 76 0.87 -13.15 -18.11
N ASN A 77 1.67 -12.11 -18.32
CA ASN A 77 1.54 -11.16 -19.43
C ASN A 77 0.14 -10.53 -19.52
N HIS A 78 -0.51 -10.33 -18.36
CA HIS A 78 -1.85 -9.79 -18.24
C HIS A 78 -1.80 -8.40 -17.61
N PRO A 79 -2.43 -7.37 -18.22
CA PRO A 79 -2.47 -6.03 -17.65
C PRO A 79 -3.48 -5.96 -16.49
N ILE A 80 -3.03 -5.42 -15.35
CA ILE A 80 -3.81 -5.28 -14.12
C ILE A 80 -3.77 -3.84 -13.62
N ARG A 81 -4.87 -3.37 -13.03
CA ARG A 81 -4.93 -2.11 -12.26
C ARG A 81 -4.94 -2.43 -10.78
N VAL A 82 -4.00 -1.86 -10.05
CA VAL A 82 -3.83 -2.10 -8.62
C VAL A 82 -4.11 -0.81 -7.88
N LYS A 83 -5.16 -0.81 -7.08
CA LYS A 83 -5.54 0.31 -6.20
C LYS A 83 -4.99 0.07 -4.81
N ALA A 84 -4.43 1.10 -4.20
CA ALA A 84 -4.06 1.16 -2.79
C ALA A 84 -4.79 2.34 -2.14
N ARG A 85 -5.31 2.14 -0.93
CA ARG A 85 -5.98 3.18 -0.14
C ARG A 85 -5.62 3.05 1.33
N LEU A 86 -5.18 4.15 1.95
CA LEU A 86 -4.95 4.22 3.38
C LEU A 86 -6.30 4.19 4.13
N THR A 87 -6.43 3.31 5.11
CA THR A 87 -7.67 3.14 5.89
C THR A 87 -7.49 3.32 7.39
N GLU A 88 -6.30 3.06 7.92
CA GLU A 88 -5.92 3.39 9.29
C GLU A 88 -4.49 3.94 9.29
N TRP A 89 -4.22 4.96 10.12
CA TRP A 89 -2.89 5.56 10.22
C TRP A 89 -2.52 6.07 11.62
N GLU A 90 -3.46 6.13 12.57
CA GLU A 90 -3.21 6.70 13.90
C GLU A 90 -2.31 5.81 14.77
N ASN A 91 -2.62 4.51 14.83
CA ASN A 91 -1.87 3.53 15.66
C ASN A 91 -1.11 2.50 14.82
N ARG A 92 -1.54 2.32 13.56
CA ARG A 92 -0.97 1.40 12.59
C ARG A 92 -1.23 1.96 11.22
N LEU A 93 -0.40 1.62 10.25
CA LEU A 93 -0.60 1.96 8.85
C LEU A 93 -1.28 0.76 8.18
N ARG A 94 -2.60 0.86 7.98
CA ARG A 94 -3.39 -0.13 7.23
C ARG A 94 -3.69 0.40 5.83
N VAL A 95 -3.32 -0.39 4.83
CA VAL A 95 -3.60 -0.10 3.42
C VAL A 95 -4.49 -1.20 2.86
N HIS A 96 -5.61 -0.81 2.27
CA HIS A 96 -6.48 -1.70 1.51
C HIS A 96 -6.05 -1.72 0.05
N TYR A 97 -6.11 -2.91 -0.55
CA TYR A 97 -5.77 -3.13 -1.94
C TYR A 97 -6.90 -3.79 -2.69
N GLU A 98 -7.08 -3.38 -3.94
CA GLU A 98 -7.94 -4.06 -4.91
C GLU A 98 -7.20 -4.20 -6.23
N ILE A 99 -7.25 -5.39 -6.83
CA ILE A 99 -6.73 -5.63 -8.18
C ILE A 99 -7.90 -5.83 -9.12
N TYR A 100 -7.88 -5.11 -10.22
CA TYR A 100 -8.83 -5.22 -11.31
C TYR A 100 -8.14 -5.64 -12.59
N ASP A 101 -8.87 -6.36 -13.41
CA ASP A 101 -8.52 -6.55 -14.81
C ASP A 101 -8.51 -5.18 -15.49
N ALA A 102 -7.40 -4.84 -16.16
CA ALA A 102 -7.26 -3.54 -16.80
C ALA A 102 -8.17 -3.38 -18.02
N GLN A 103 -8.52 -4.48 -18.68
CA GLN A 103 -9.34 -4.49 -19.90
C GLN A 103 -10.83 -4.56 -19.57
N THR A 104 -11.22 -5.47 -18.66
CA THR A 104 -12.63 -5.77 -18.38
C THR A 104 -13.18 -5.03 -17.15
N GLY A 105 -12.30 -4.49 -16.30
CA GLY A 105 -12.69 -3.86 -15.04
C GLY A 105 -13.18 -4.83 -13.97
N GLN A 106 -13.11 -6.14 -14.19
CA GLN A 106 -13.51 -7.12 -13.20
C GLN A 106 -12.54 -7.14 -12.01
N ARG A 107 -13.07 -7.14 -10.78
CA ARG A 107 -12.23 -7.30 -9.58
C ARG A 107 -11.71 -8.73 -9.48
N MET A 108 -10.39 -8.86 -9.39
CA MET A 108 -9.68 -10.14 -9.31
C MET A 108 -9.16 -10.42 -7.90
N THR A 109 -8.84 -9.39 -7.13
CA THR A 109 -8.28 -9.55 -5.79
C THR A 109 -8.71 -8.41 -4.88
N LYS A 110 -8.86 -8.71 -3.59
CA LYS A 110 -8.91 -7.69 -2.54
C LYS A 110 -8.06 -8.13 -1.36
N GLY A 111 -7.46 -7.21 -0.65
CA GLY A 111 -6.65 -7.52 0.52
C GLY A 111 -6.29 -6.28 1.31
N HIS A 112 -5.52 -6.48 2.38
CA HIS A 112 -4.91 -5.38 3.12
C HIS A 112 -3.57 -5.80 3.71
N THR A 113 -2.71 -4.81 3.95
CA THR A 113 -1.52 -4.96 4.78
C THR A 113 -1.63 -4.04 5.97
N THR A 114 -1.10 -4.47 7.11
CA THR A 114 -0.97 -3.68 8.32
C THR A 114 0.50 -3.56 8.68
N GLN A 115 0.95 -2.34 8.93
CA GLN A 115 2.32 -2.02 9.35
C GLN A 115 2.28 -1.24 10.66
N VAL A 116 3.35 -1.34 11.44
CA VAL A 116 3.57 -0.54 12.65
C VAL A 116 4.90 0.17 12.55
N ALA A 117 4.99 1.35 13.16
CA ALA A 117 6.26 2.05 13.27
C ALA A 117 7.15 1.34 14.29
N VAL A 118 8.40 1.11 13.92
CA VAL A 118 9.44 0.58 14.80
C VAL A 118 10.63 1.54 14.77
N GLY A 119 11.14 1.95 15.93
CA GLY A 119 12.32 2.80 15.99
C GLY A 119 13.54 2.09 15.41
N ILE A 120 14.31 2.78 14.57
CA ILE A 120 15.50 2.18 13.94
C ILE A 120 16.61 1.96 14.97
N GLU A 121 16.79 2.89 15.90
CA GLU A 121 17.84 2.85 16.92
C GLU A 121 17.55 1.80 18.01
N ASP A 122 16.37 1.86 18.61
CA ASP A 122 15.97 1.02 19.75
C ASP A 122 15.29 -0.30 19.36
N LYS A 123 14.87 -0.44 18.09
CA LYS A 123 14.08 -1.59 17.59
C LYS A 123 12.73 -1.77 18.30
N GLU A 124 12.24 -0.74 18.97
CA GLU A 124 11.00 -0.80 19.74
C GLU A 124 9.79 -0.40 18.89
N MET A 125 8.71 -1.17 19.04
CA MET A 125 7.43 -0.88 18.38
C MET A 125 6.78 0.34 19.02
N ARG A 126 6.26 1.25 18.18
CA ARG A 126 5.47 2.39 18.64
C ARG A 126 4.00 2.03 18.68
N LEU A 127 3.34 2.37 19.78
CA LEU A 127 1.88 2.17 19.95
C LEU A 127 1.06 3.13 19.08
N ALA A 128 1.61 4.30 18.79
CA ALA A 128 1.06 5.31 17.91
C ALA A 128 2.02 5.56 16.74
N SER A 129 1.47 5.92 15.58
CA SER A 129 2.26 6.36 14.45
C SER A 129 3.01 7.66 14.78
N PRO A 130 4.23 7.85 14.26
CA PRO A 130 5.02 9.05 14.52
C PRO A 130 4.37 10.28 13.87
N ALA A 131 4.62 11.46 14.47
CA ALA A 131 4.16 12.75 13.97
C ALA A 131 4.53 12.97 12.49
N ALA A 132 5.70 12.46 12.08
CA ALA A 132 6.15 12.47 10.69
C ALA A 132 5.11 11.90 9.70
N LEU A 133 4.41 10.82 10.05
CA LEU A 133 3.31 10.29 9.23
C LEU A 133 2.01 11.07 9.47
N LEU A 134 1.65 11.31 10.74
CA LEU A 134 0.36 11.89 11.12
C LEU A 134 0.13 13.27 10.50
N GLU A 135 1.14 14.13 10.54
CA GLU A 135 1.07 15.49 9.98
C GLU A 135 0.91 15.47 8.47
N ARG A 136 1.66 14.60 7.79
CA ARG A 136 1.58 14.39 6.33
C ARG A 136 0.19 13.92 5.88
N VAL A 137 -0.38 12.93 6.58
CA VAL A 137 -1.72 12.42 6.28
C VAL A 137 -2.78 13.48 6.57
N ALA A 138 -2.66 14.22 7.68
CA ALA A 138 -3.58 15.29 8.02
C ALA A 138 -3.59 16.40 6.96
N GLN A 139 -2.42 16.85 6.51
CA GLN A 139 -2.30 17.82 5.42
C GLN A 139 -2.95 17.31 4.12
N TRP A 140 -2.68 16.06 3.73
CA TRP A 140 -3.27 15.46 2.55
C TRP A 140 -4.80 15.42 2.64
N HIS A 141 -5.35 14.91 3.75
CA HIS A 141 -6.80 14.78 3.94
C HIS A 141 -7.55 16.12 3.85
N GLN A 142 -6.89 17.23 4.19
CA GLN A 142 -7.47 18.57 4.12
C GLN A 142 -7.29 19.25 2.77
N HIS A 143 -6.15 19.07 2.09
CA HIS A 143 -5.76 19.90 0.96
C HIS A 143 -5.57 19.14 -0.36
N GLY A 144 -5.51 17.81 -0.34
CA GLY A 144 -5.22 16.97 -1.50
C GLY A 144 -3.80 17.13 -2.05
N LYS A 145 -2.91 17.77 -1.29
CA LYS A 145 -1.50 18.00 -1.60
C LYS A 145 -0.69 18.03 -0.31
N TYR A 146 0.55 17.57 -0.38
CA TYR A 146 1.55 17.77 0.67
C TYR A 146 2.50 18.88 0.24
N GLN A 147 2.76 19.85 1.12
CA GLN A 147 3.75 20.90 0.91
C GLN A 147 4.78 20.80 2.04
N CYS A 148 6.05 20.64 1.67
CA CYS A 148 7.18 20.56 2.60
C CYS A 148 7.37 21.87 3.37
#